data_AF-A0A4Q2A3P2-F1
#
_entry.id   AF-A0A4Q2A3P2-F1
#
_cell.length_a   1.000
_cell.length_b   1.000
_cell.length_c   1.000
_cell.angle_alpha   90.00
_cell.angle_beta   90.00
_cell.angle_gamma   90.00
#
_symmetry.space_group_name_H-M   'P 1'
#
loop_
_entity.id
_entity.type
_entity.pdbx_description
1 polymer ?
#
loop_
_entity_poly.entity_id
_entity_poly.type
_entity_poly.pdbx_seq_one_letter_code
_entity_poly.pdbx_strand_id
1 'polypeptide(L)'
;MKDVKLILNDVVEELKSDANVLSISLIGSASTRPDSLDKVSDIDLFVVKEVSSGFEREVRIVSGKEFDISYIDVDDLNKLIIKDNHFWINILSRAKHLFKRNTLIEGYFQLANKIYMNGPTPLSESDIKYIRFKMTKKLEDLEHRMDKSVVFQYLAGVYLPQILASYFKLQNTWVPRDKKMIDLLFDVDLILYELVKGSYKAETSKEHLRLIDDIVIYILKPYGGKLAQLDRCHLPIYE
;
A
#
# COMPACT_ATOMS: atom_id res chain seq x y z
N MET A 1 31.34 -5.22 14.00
CA MET A 1 29.87 -5.18 13.90
C MET A 1 29.39 -6.62 13.82
N LYS A 2 28.43 -7.05 14.64
CA LYS A 2 27.90 -8.42 14.58
C LYS A 2 27.19 -8.61 13.23
N ASP A 3 27.32 -9.78 12.61
CA ASP A 3 26.63 -10.11 11.37
C ASP A 3 25.11 -9.97 11.57
N VAL A 4 24.44 -9.21 10.69
CA VAL A 4 23.00 -8.96 10.74
C VAL A 4 22.19 -10.25 10.72
N LYS A 5 22.66 -11.31 10.05
CA LYS A 5 22.02 -12.62 10.07
C LYS A 5 22.07 -13.25 11.47
N LEU A 6 23.18 -13.11 12.18
CA LEU A 6 23.30 -13.58 13.57
C LEU A 6 22.39 -12.78 14.50
N ILE A 7 22.33 -11.45 14.33
CA ILE A 7 21.41 -10.60 15.11
C ILE A 7 19.95 -11.01 14.87
N LEU A 8 19.56 -11.24 13.63
CA LEU A 8 18.22 -11.73 13.28
C LEU A 8 17.92 -13.08 13.95
N ASN A 9 18.86 -14.02 13.91
CA ASN A 9 18.67 -15.33 14.54
C ASN A 9 18.48 -15.21 16.06
N ASP A 10 19.25 -14.36 16.74
CA ASP A 10 19.08 -14.14 18.19
C ASP A 10 17.68 -13.60 18.51
N VAL A 11 17.21 -12.61 17.73
CA VAL A 11 15.87 -12.03 17.87
C VAL A 11 14.79 -13.09 17.61
N VAL A 12 14.95 -13.94 16.59
CA VAL A 12 14.00 -15.00 16.28
C VAL A 12 13.94 -16.05 17.40
N GLU A 13 15.08 -16.47 17.95
CA GLU A 13 15.11 -17.44 19.06
C GLU A 13 14.53 -16.86 20.35
N GLU A 14 14.74 -15.58 20.65
CA GLU A 14 14.07 -14.87 21.74
C GLU A 14 12.55 -14.90 21.58
N LEU A 15 12.03 -14.47 20.42
CA LEU A 15 10.59 -14.43 20.14
C LEU A 15 9.94 -15.82 20.19
N LYS A 16 10.63 -16.83 19.66
CA LYS A 16 10.18 -18.23 19.62
C LYS A 16 10.06 -18.87 21.00
N SER A 17 10.72 -18.31 22.02
CA SER A 17 10.63 -18.79 23.40
C SER A 17 9.23 -18.62 24.00
N ASP A 18 8.44 -17.67 23.50
CA ASP A 18 7.02 -17.54 23.84
C ASP A 18 6.23 -18.69 23.19
N ALA A 19 5.62 -19.53 24.03
CA ALA A 19 4.82 -20.68 23.60
C ALA A 19 3.60 -20.27 22.74
N ASN A 20 3.12 -19.03 22.88
CA ASN A 20 2.01 -18.50 22.09
C ASN A 20 2.43 -18.11 20.68
N VAL A 21 3.73 -17.97 20.38
CA VAL A 21 4.20 -17.63 19.03
C VAL A 21 4.08 -18.85 18.12
N LEU A 22 3.26 -18.70 17.08
CA LEU A 22 2.96 -19.73 16.08
C LEU A 22 3.85 -19.61 14.85
N SER A 23 4.18 -18.38 14.44
CA SER A 23 5.10 -18.16 13.32
C SER A 23 5.83 -16.83 13.44
N ILE A 24 7.02 -16.77 12.85
CA ILE A 24 7.78 -15.54 12.66
C ILE A 24 8.18 -15.50 11.19
N SER A 25 7.85 -14.39 10.53
CA SER A 25 8.14 -14.20 9.11
C SER A 25 8.85 -12.87 8.88
N LEU A 26 9.85 -12.89 8.02
CA LEU A 26 10.48 -11.69 7.47
C LEU A 26 9.54 -11.09 6.43
N ILE A 27 9.20 -9.81 6.58
CA ILE A 27 8.37 -9.07 5.63
C ILE A 27 9.13 -7.87 5.06
N GLY A 28 8.42 -6.95 4.41
CA GLY A 28 8.99 -5.67 3.98
C GLY A 28 10.15 -5.81 2.98
N SER A 29 11.11 -4.89 3.03
CA SER A 29 12.23 -4.88 2.08
C SER A 29 13.19 -6.06 2.28
N ALA A 30 13.39 -6.46 3.55
CA ALA A 30 14.24 -7.56 3.95
C ALA A 30 13.79 -8.91 3.35
N SER A 31 12.48 -9.15 3.25
CA SER A 31 11.94 -10.36 2.61
C SER A 31 12.40 -10.52 1.15
N THR A 32 12.55 -9.41 0.42
CA THR A 32 12.97 -9.43 -1.00
C THR A 32 14.48 -9.53 -1.19
N ARG A 33 15.27 -9.32 -0.14
CA ARG A 33 16.75 -9.25 -0.17
C ARG A 33 17.37 -10.02 1.01
N PRO A 34 17.09 -11.33 1.18
CA PRO A 34 17.58 -12.10 2.33
C PRO A 34 19.11 -12.22 2.38
N ASP A 35 19.78 -12.07 1.24
CA ASP A 35 21.23 -12.16 1.12
C ASP A 35 21.95 -10.81 1.29
N SER A 36 21.20 -9.73 1.55
CA SER A 36 21.75 -8.39 1.73
C SER A 36 21.01 -7.62 2.83
N LEU A 37 20.80 -8.27 3.98
CA LEU A 37 20.13 -7.67 5.15
C LEU A 37 20.93 -6.50 5.76
N ASP A 38 22.22 -6.42 5.48
CA ASP A 38 23.07 -5.28 5.82
C ASP A 38 22.68 -4.00 5.06
N LYS A 39 22.03 -4.14 3.89
CA LYS A 39 21.66 -3.00 3.01
C LYS A 39 20.24 -2.50 3.19
N VAL A 40 19.42 -3.17 3.99
CA VAL A 40 18.09 -2.65 4.34
C VAL A 40 18.22 -1.65 5.50
N SER A 41 17.31 -0.68 5.61
CA SER A 41 17.30 0.28 6.74
C SER A 41 17.02 -0.45 8.05
N ASP A 42 15.98 -1.27 8.04
CA ASP A 42 15.30 -1.90 9.16
C ASP A 42 14.94 -3.35 8.79
N ILE A 43 14.66 -4.15 9.81
CA ILE A 43 14.20 -5.53 9.65
C ILE A 43 12.75 -5.62 10.12
N ASP A 44 11.85 -5.74 9.15
CA ASP A 44 10.43 -5.95 9.43
C ASP A 44 10.14 -7.43 9.75
N LEU A 45 9.62 -7.71 10.94
CA LEU A 45 9.14 -9.02 11.35
C LEU A 45 7.63 -9.03 11.55
N PHE A 46 7.00 -10.11 11.13
CA PHE A 46 5.59 -10.38 11.35
C PHE A 46 5.44 -11.65 12.18
N VAL A 47 4.89 -11.49 13.38
CA VAL A 47 4.74 -12.55 14.38
C VAL A 47 3.26 -12.87 14.53
N VAL A 48 2.91 -14.14 14.30
CA VAL A 48 1.54 -14.62 14.53
C VAL A 48 1.51 -15.37 15.86
N LYS A 49 0.59 -14.99 16.74
CA LYS A 49 0.36 -15.60 18.05
C LYS A 49 -0.97 -16.37 18.07
N GLU A 50 -1.11 -17.32 18.98
CA GLU A 50 -2.39 -18.00 19.21
C GLU A 50 -3.42 -17.02 19.79
N VAL A 51 -3.02 -16.21 20.77
CA VAL A 51 -3.84 -15.17 21.41
C VAL A 51 -3.01 -13.89 21.55
N SER A 52 -3.59 -12.75 21.20
CA SER A 52 -3.02 -11.41 21.43
C SER A 52 -4.13 -10.43 21.86
N SER A 53 -3.75 -9.19 22.22
CA SER A 53 -4.72 -8.14 22.54
C SER A 53 -5.16 -7.34 21.30
N GLY A 54 -5.08 -7.95 20.11
CA GLY A 54 -5.25 -7.32 18.81
C GLY A 54 -3.93 -7.15 18.07
N PHE A 55 -3.88 -6.19 17.14
CA PHE A 55 -2.67 -5.83 16.40
C PHE A 55 -1.74 -4.97 17.25
N GLU A 56 -0.54 -5.48 17.55
CA GLU A 56 0.48 -4.80 18.35
C GLU A 56 1.72 -4.55 17.48
N ARG A 57 2.45 -3.47 17.75
CA ARG A 57 3.68 -3.14 17.02
C ARG A 57 4.74 -2.63 18.00
N GLU A 58 5.96 -3.11 17.82
CA GLU A 58 7.14 -2.74 18.60
C GLU A 58 8.27 -2.36 17.65
N VAL A 59 8.99 -1.28 17.96
CA VAL A 59 10.24 -0.94 17.30
C VAL A 59 11.37 -1.02 18.32
N ARG A 60 12.40 -1.81 18.03
CA ARG A 60 13.54 -2.00 18.93
C ARG A 60 14.87 -2.05 18.18
N ILE A 61 15.95 -1.61 18.85
CA ILE A 61 17.29 -1.60 18.28
C ILE A 61 18.13 -2.69 18.96
N VAL A 62 18.63 -3.64 18.18
CA VAL A 62 19.49 -4.74 18.65
C VAL A 62 20.83 -4.67 17.95
N SER A 63 21.91 -4.48 18.72
CA SER A 63 23.28 -4.33 18.19
C SER A 63 23.41 -3.26 17.08
N GLY A 64 22.66 -2.16 17.22
CA GLY A 64 22.64 -1.06 16.25
C GLY A 64 21.75 -1.28 15.03
N LYS A 65 21.04 -2.41 14.94
CA LYS A 65 20.07 -2.70 13.87
C LYS A 65 18.64 -2.51 14.37
N GLU A 66 17.83 -1.74 13.65
CA GLU A 66 16.41 -1.55 13.96
C GLU A 66 15.56 -2.73 13.48
N PHE A 67 14.66 -3.19 14.35
CA PHE A 67 13.64 -4.18 14.09
C PHE A 67 12.28 -3.56 14.31
N ASP A 68 11.40 -3.69 13.31
CA ASP A 68 10.00 -3.32 13.38
C ASP A 68 9.18 -4.61 13.41
N ILE A 69 8.55 -4.89 14.55
CA ILE A 69 7.91 -6.17 14.82
C ILE A 69 6.42 -5.94 14.99
N SER A 70 5.64 -6.52 14.08
CA SER A 70 4.19 -6.54 14.16
C SER A 70 3.72 -7.88 14.71
N TYR A 71 2.83 -7.85 15.68
CA TYR A 71 2.21 -9.02 16.30
C TYR A 71 0.71 -9.04 16.02
N ILE A 72 0.18 -10.22 15.74
CA ILE A 72 -1.25 -10.43 15.49
C ILE A 72 -1.67 -11.82 15.97
N ASP A 73 -2.93 -12.00 16.35
CA ASP A 73 -3.50 -13.33 16.56
C ASP A 73 -4.07 -13.93 15.27
N VAL A 74 -4.48 -15.20 15.34
CA VAL A 74 -5.03 -15.95 14.21
C VAL A 74 -6.36 -15.37 13.74
N ASP A 75 -7.20 -14.90 14.65
CA ASP A 75 -8.54 -14.40 14.34
C ASP A 75 -8.48 -13.08 13.57
N ASP A 76 -7.62 -12.17 14.00
CA ASP A 76 -7.40 -10.90 13.33
C ASP A 76 -6.64 -11.09 12.01
N LEU A 77 -5.70 -12.03 11.94
CA LEU A 77 -5.07 -12.41 10.66
C LEU A 77 -6.12 -12.89 9.66
N ASN A 78 -7.04 -13.75 10.08
CA ASN A 78 -8.13 -14.22 9.25
C ASN A 78 -9.01 -13.07 8.76
N LYS A 79 -9.39 -12.14 9.66
CA LYS A 79 -10.16 -10.93 9.29
C LYS A 79 -9.41 -10.05 8.29
N LEU A 80 -8.09 -9.89 8.43
CA LEU A 80 -7.28 -9.10 7.49
C LEU A 80 -7.28 -9.70 6.08
N ILE A 81 -7.19 -11.02 5.97
CA ILE A 81 -7.19 -11.72 4.69
C ILE A 81 -8.59 -11.75 4.07
N ILE A 82 -9.64 -12.04 4.84
CA ILE A 82 -11.03 -12.08 4.36
C ILE A 82 -11.51 -10.70 3.87
N LYS A 83 -11.07 -9.62 4.50
CA LYS A 83 -11.42 -8.25 4.07
C LYS A 83 -10.70 -7.81 2.80
N ASP A 84 -9.89 -8.68 2.18
CA ASP A 84 -9.07 -8.37 1.00
C ASP A 84 -8.27 -7.07 1.20
N ASN A 85 -7.64 -6.92 2.37
CA ASN A 85 -6.87 -5.72 2.63
C ASN A 85 -5.61 -5.73 1.75
N HIS A 86 -5.65 -4.94 0.68
CA HIS A 86 -4.61 -4.87 -0.35
C HIS A 86 -3.18 -4.76 0.21
N PHE A 87 -3.00 -3.97 1.27
CA PHE A 87 -1.70 -3.78 1.91
C PHE A 87 -1.18 -5.08 2.52
N TRP A 88 -2.02 -5.77 3.29
CA TRP A 88 -1.65 -7.02 3.96
C TRP A 88 -1.51 -8.18 2.98
N ILE A 89 -2.38 -8.28 1.98
CA ILE A 89 -2.27 -9.31 0.92
C ILE A 89 -0.91 -9.19 0.20
N ASN A 90 -0.51 -7.98 -0.18
CA ASN A 90 0.79 -7.75 -0.81
C ASN A 90 1.97 -8.09 0.13
N ILE A 91 1.89 -7.74 1.41
CA ILE A 91 2.94 -8.05 2.39
C ILE A 91 3.05 -9.57 2.62
N LEU A 92 1.94 -10.23 2.92
CA LEU A 92 1.90 -11.64 3.29
C LEU A 92 2.26 -12.54 2.12
N SER A 93 1.85 -12.19 0.89
CA SER A 93 2.19 -12.95 -0.32
C SER A 93 3.69 -13.07 -0.60
N ARG A 94 4.51 -12.18 -0.02
CA ARG A 94 5.97 -12.10 -0.19
C ARG A 94 6.76 -12.45 1.06
N ALA A 95 6.06 -12.80 2.15
CA ALA A 95 6.71 -13.07 3.42
C ALA A 95 7.62 -14.31 3.33
N LYS A 96 8.73 -14.27 4.07
CA LYS A 96 9.64 -15.40 4.21
C LYS A 96 9.58 -15.94 5.62
N HIS A 97 9.11 -17.16 5.77
CA HIS A 97 9.00 -17.79 7.08
C HIS A 97 10.38 -18.10 7.67
N LEU A 98 10.61 -17.62 8.89
CA LEU A 98 11.82 -17.88 9.67
C LEU A 98 11.57 -18.95 10.74
N PHE A 99 10.36 -18.98 11.29
CA PHE A 99 9.93 -19.97 12.28
C PHE A 99 8.45 -20.34 12.08
N LYS A 100 8.13 -21.60 12.34
CA LYS A 100 6.77 -22.16 12.33
C LYS A 100 6.64 -23.19 13.45
N ARG A 101 5.59 -23.07 14.28
CA ARG A 101 5.25 -24.06 15.31
C ARG A 101 4.26 -25.11 14.80
N ASN A 102 3.33 -24.71 13.92
CA ASN A 102 2.34 -25.58 13.29
C ASN A 102 2.13 -25.20 11.81
N THR A 103 1.36 -26.01 11.09
CA THR A 103 1.06 -25.81 9.67
C THR A 103 -0.17 -24.94 9.42
N LEU A 104 -0.97 -24.61 10.45
CA LEU A 104 -2.19 -23.81 10.29
C LEU A 104 -1.89 -22.45 9.66
N ILE A 105 -0.83 -21.80 10.14
CA ILE A 105 -0.47 -20.46 9.68
C ILE A 105 -0.09 -20.46 8.20
N GLU A 106 0.50 -21.54 7.69
CA GLU A 106 0.89 -21.63 6.29
C GLU A 106 -0.31 -21.53 5.33
N GLY A 107 -1.47 -22.05 5.72
CA GLY A 107 -2.70 -21.92 4.94
C GLY A 107 -3.10 -20.45 4.70
N TYR A 108 -2.90 -19.57 5.69
CA TYR A 108 -3.19 -18.14 5.56
C TYR A 108 -2.25 -17.42 4.59
N PHE A 109 -0.95 -17.70 4.66
CA PHE A 109 0.03 -17.11 3.74
C PHE A 109 -0.15 -17.64 2.31
N GLN A 110 -0.47 -18.92 2.14
CA GLN A 110 -0.83 -19.50 0.85
C GLN A 110 -2.11 -18.87 0.28
N LEU A 111 -3.12 -18.64 1.12
CA LEU A 111 -4.34 -17.93 0.71
C LEU A 111 -4.04 -16.50 0.27
N ALA A 112 -3.25 -15.74 1.05
CA ALA A 112 -2.84 -14.39 0.68
C ALA A 112 -2.05 -14.36 -0.64
N ASN A 113 -1.14 -15.33 -0.85
CA ASN A 113 -0.44 -15.47 -2.13
C ASN A 113 -1.39 -15.77 -3.28
N LYS A 114 -2.35 -16.68 -3.09
CA LYS A 114 -3.38 -16.99 -4.09
C LYS A 114 -4.23 -15.77 -4.45
N ILE A 115 -4.69 -15.01 -3.46
CA ILE A 115 -5.42 -13.75 -3.68
C ILE A 115 -4.56 -12.77 -4.47
N TYR A 116 -3.31 -12.56 -4.06
CA TYR A 116 -2.38 -11.68 -4.76
C TYR A 116 -2.18 -12.05 -6.24
N MET A 117 -1.98 -13.35 -6.52
CA MET A 117 -1.78 -13.86 -7.87
C MET A 117 -3.03 -13.78 -8.75
N ASN A 118 -4.22 -13.85 -8.16
CA ASN A 118 -5.49 -13.66 -8.86
C ASN A 118 -5.76 -12.19 -9.20
N GLY A 119 -5.06 -11.25 -8.55
CA GLY A 119 -5.31 -9.82 -8.69
C GLY A 119 -6.45 -9.31 -7.80
N PRO A 120 -6.63 -7.99 -7.72
CA PRO A 120 -7.71 -7.41 -6.94
C PRO A 120 -9.09 -7.74 -7.55
N THR A 121 -10.11 -7.66 -6.71
CA THR A 121 -11.50 -7.80 -7.16
C THR A 121 -11.85 -6.70 -8.17
N PRO A 122 -12.39 -7.04 -9.36
CA PRO A 122 -12.81 -6.04 -10.34
C PRO A 122 -13.83 -5.06 -9.78
N LEU A 123 -13.65 -3.78 -10.10
CA LEU A 123 -14.56 -2.72 -9.73
C LEU A 123 -15.94 -2.91 -10.38
N SER A 124 -17.00 -2.64 -9.62
CA SER A 124 -18.34 -2.53 -10.17
C SER A 124 -18.50 -1.23 -10.99
N GLU A 125 -19.55 -1.15 -11.81
CA GLU A 125 -19.87 0.09 -12.52
C GLU A 125 -20.11 1.26 -11.55
N SER A 126 -20.71 1.00 -10.39
CA SER A 126 -20.91 2.01 -9.34
C SER A 126 -19.59 2.51 -8.78
N ASP A 127 -18.61 1.63 -8.57
CA ASP A 127 -17.28 2.03 -8.08
C ASP A 127 -16.55 2.90 -9.11
N ILE A 128 -16.62 2.53 -10.39
CA ILE A 128 -16.05 3.32 -11.49
C ILE A 128 -16.70 4.71 -11.56
N LYS A 129 -18.05 4.79 -11.48
CA LYS A 129 -18.77 6.08 -11.44
C LYS A 129 -18.35 6.91 -10.22
N TYR A 130 -18.21 6.29 -9.06
CA TYR A 130 -17.79 6.98 -7.85
C TYR A 130 -16.36 7.52 -7.94
N ILE A 131 -15.41 6.74 -8.46
CA ILE A 131 -14.03 7.20 -8.72
C ILE A 131 -14.03 8.40 -9.67
N ARG A 132 -14.75 8.31 -10.79
CA ARG A 132 -14.88 9.42 -11.76
C ARG A 132 -15.41 10.70 -11.09
N PHE A 133 -16.47 10.56 -10.29
CA PHE A 133 -17.04 11.66 -9.54
C PHE A 133 -16.06 12.26 -8.54
N LYS A 134 -15.42 11.42 -7.72
CA LYS A 134 -14.45 11.84 -6.70
C LYS A 134 -13.25 12.58 -7.30
N MET A 135 -12.70 12.09 -8.41
CA MET A 135 -11.61 12.76 -9.13
C MET A 135 -12.06 14.11 -9.70
N THR A 136 -13.28 14.18 -10.23
CA THR A 136 -13.86 15.45 -10.73
C THR A 136 -14.02 16.48 -9.62
N LYS A 137 -14.55 16.07 -8.45
CA LYS A 137 -14.70 16.97 -7.29
C LYS A 137 -13.38 17.47 -6.71
N LYS A 138 -12.32 16.66 -6.80
CA LYS A 138 -10.97 17.10 -6.42
C LYS A 138 -10.44 18.20 -7.32
N LEU A 139 -10.67 18.10 -8.64
CA LEU A 139 -10.31 19.17 -9.58
C LEU A 139 -11.09 20.45 -9.30
N GLU A 140 -12.41 20.35 -9.13
CA GLU A 140 -13.25 21.49 -8.79
C GLU A 140 -12.76 22.17 -7.50
N ASP A 141 -12.42 21.40 -6.45
CA ASP A 141 -11.92 21.96 -5.19
C ASP A 141 -10.56 22.67 -5.37
N LEU A 142 -9.67 22.17 -6.25
CA LEU A 142 -8.42 22.86 -6.59
C LEU A 142 -8.68 24.15 -7.38
N GLU A 143 -9.60 24.13 -8.35
CA GLU A 143 -10.01 25.30 -9.13
C GLU A 143 -10.50 26.45 -8.23
N HIS A 144 -11.35 26.15 -7.24
CA HIS A 144 -11.87 27.14 -6.29
C HIS A 144 -10.81 27.75 -5.35
N ARG A 145 -9.58 27.24 -5.36
CA ARG A 145 -8.50 27.64 -4.45
C ARG A 145 -7.26 28.16 -5.17
N MET A 146 -7.35 28.40 -6.48
CA MET A 146 -6.22 28.92 -7.27
C MET A 146 -5.65 30.24 -6.73
N ASP A 147 -6.48 31.06 -6.08
CA ASP A 147 -6.11 32.32 -5.42
C ASP A 147 -5.34 32.12 -4.09
N LYS A 148 -5.44 30.92 -3.49
CA LYS A 148 -4.81 30.55 -2.21
C LYS A 148 -3.66 29.59 -2.46
N SER A 149 -2.55 30.11 -2.98
CA SER A 149 -1.40 29.31 -3.44
C SER A 149 -0.95 28.22 -2.46
N VAL A 150 -0.80 28.53 -1.17
CA VAL A 150 -0.37 27.54 -0.16
C VAL A 150 -1.38 26.41 0.02
N VAL A 151 -2.67 26.75 0.13
CA VAL A 151 -3.74 25.76 0.30
C VAL A 151 -3.88 24.91 -0.96
N PHE A 152 -3.80 25.53 -2.13
CA PHE A 152 -3.77 24.85 -3.41
C PHE A 152 -2.63 23.82 -3.47
N GLN A 153 -1.39 24.23 -3.16
CA GLN A 153 -0.23 23.33 -3.25
C GLN A 153 -0.34 22.16 -2.26
N TYR A 154 -0.83 22.42 -1.04
CA TYR A 154 -1.10 21.36 -0.07
C TYR A 154 -2.12 20.34 -0.63
N LEU A 155 -3.27 20.81 -1.13
CA LEU A 155 -4.32 19.93 -1.65
C LEU A 155 -3.87 19.19 -2.91
N ALA A 156 -3.13 19.84 -3.81
CA ALA A 156 -2.55 19.20 -4.98
C ALA A 156 -1.63 18.04 -4.58
N GLY A 157 -0.78 18.26 -3.57
CA GLY A 157 0.09 17.23 -3.00
C GLY A 157 -0.66 16.06 -2.33
N VAL A 158 -1.86 16.31 -1.79
CA VAL A 158 -2.72 15.26 -1.21
C VAL A 158 -3.55 14.53 -2.26
N TYR A 159 -4.09 15.26 -3.25
CA TYR A 159 -5.03 14.72 -4.24
C TYR A 159 -4.33 13.95 -5.35
N LEU A 160 -3.14 14.37 -5.77
CA LEU A 160 -2.42 13.68 -6.84
C LEU A 160 -2.12 12.20 -6.49
N PRO A 161 -1.59 11.84 -5.29
CA PRO A 161 -1.45 10.44 -4.90
C PRO A 161 -2.77 9.65 -4.90
N GLN A 162 -3.88 10.27 -4.47
CA GLN A 162 -5.20 9.62 -4.47
C GLN A 162 -5.75 9.39 -5.89
N ILE A 163 -5.48 10.33 -6.81
CA ILE A 163 -5.78 10.19 -8.24
C ILE A 163 -4.98 9.04 -8.83
N LEU A 164 -3.69 8.93 -8.53
CA LEU A 164 -2.85 7.82 -9.01
C LEU A 164 -3.26 6.48 -8.43
N ALA A 165 -3.60 6.42 -7.13
CA ALA A 165 -4.17 5.21 -6.55
C ALA A 165 -5.46 4.78 -7.28
N SER A 166 -6.29 5.75 -7.68
CA SER A 166 -7.51 5.48 -8.45
C SER A 166 -7.21 4.94 -9.85
N TYR A 167 -6.14 5.41 -10.51
CA TYR A 167 -5.68 4.84 -11.77
C TYR A 167 -5.36 3.34 -11.64
N PHE A 168 -4.57 2.93 -10.65
CA PHE A 168 -4.25 1.51 -10.45
C PHE A 168 -5.50 0.66 -10.15
N LYS A 169 -6.44 1.19 -9.35
CA LYS A 169 -7.75 0.54 -9.11
C LYS A 169 -8.54 0.36 -10.42
N LEU A 170 -8.62 1.40 -11.25
CA LEU A 170 -9.34 1.37 -12.53
C LEU A 170 -8.72 0.38 -13.54
N GLN A 171 -7.39 0.19 -13.49
CA GLN A 171 -6.69 -0.83 -14.28
C GLN A 171 -6.82 -2.26 -13.71
N ASN A 172 -7.59 -2.44 -12.62
CA ASN A 172 -7.70 -3.70 -11.89
C ASN A 172 -6.34 -4.25 -11.45
N THR A 173 -5.47 -3.38 -10.92
CA THR A 173 -4.13 -3.73 -10.44
C THR A 173 -3.96 -3.35 -8.97
N TRP A 174 -3.06 -4.05 -8.29
CA TRP A 174 -2.71 -3.72 -6.90
C TRP A 174 -2.13 -2.31 -6.83
N VAL A 175 -2.71 -1.47 -5.95
CA VAL A 175 -2.17 -0.13 -5.69
C VAL A 175 -0.77 -0.28 -5.08
N PRO A 176 0.28 0.26 -5.72
CA PRO A 176 1.63 0.16 -5.18
C PRO A 176 1.77 1.02 -3.91
N ARG A 177 2.77 0.69 -3.07
CA ARG A 177 3.16 1.56 -1.95
C ARG A 177 3.59 2.93 -2.48
N ASP A 178 3.35 3.99 -1.72
CA ASP A 178 3.62 5.38 -2.12
C ASP A 178 5.01 5.57 -2.73
N LYS A 179 6.06 5.08 -2.06
CA LYS A 179 7.46 5.16 -2.53
C LYS A 179 7.78 4.37 -3.80
N LYS A 180 6.82 3.59 -4.31
CA LYS A 180 6.92 2.77 -5.53
C LYS A 180 5.89 3.14 -6.59
N MET A 181 5.00 4.09 -6.29
CA MET A 181 3.96 4.56 -7.20
C MET A 181 4.57 5.10 -8.51
N ILE A 182 5.55 5.99 -8.40
CA ILE A 182 6.17 6.66 -9.55
C ILE A 182 7.09 5.71 -10.33
N ASP A 183 7.88 4.88 -9.64
CA ASP A 183 8.71 3.83 -10.26
C ASP A 183 7.85 2.91 -11.12
N LEU A 184 6.75 2.39 -10.56
CA LEU A 184 5.86 1.49 -11.29
C LEU A 184 5.15 2.22 -12.44
N LEU A 185 4.76 3.47 -12.25
CA LEU A 185 4.13 4.27 -13.30
C LEU A 185 5.04 4.45 -14.51
N PHE A 186 6.34 4.68 -14.31
CA PHE A 186 7.32 4.74 -15.39
C PHE A 186 7.36 3.45 -16.21
N ASP A 187 7.30 2.29 -15.54
CA ASP A 187 7.35 0.98 -16.18
C ASP A 187 6.07 0.63 -16.95
N VAL A 188 4.90 1.04 -16.46
CA VAL A 188 3.59 0.61 -17.00
C VAL A 188 2.88 1.66 -17.86
N ASP A 189 3.16 2.95 -17.67
CA ASP A 189 2.53 4.05 -18.42
C ASP A 189 3.42 5.31 -18.45
N LEU A 190 4.32 5.34 -19.44
CA LEU A 190 5.28 6.42 -19.62
C LEU A 190 4.61 7.78 -19.89
N ILE A 191 3.43 7.81 -20.53
CA ILE A 191 2.72 9.05 -20.83
C ILE A 191 2.19 9.65 -19.53
N LEU A 192 1.50 8.85 -18.73
CA LEU A 192 0.98 9.29 -17.44
C LEU A 192 2.12 9.66 -16.48
N TYR A 193 3.23 8.91 -16.50
CA TYR A 193 4.44 9.27 -15.76
C TYR A 193 4.96 10.67 -16.11
N GLU A 194 5.11 11.00 -17.40
CA GLU A 194 5.62 12.31 -17.80
C GLU A 194 4.65 13.45 -17.44
N LEU A 195 3.33 13.22 -17.49
CA LEU A 195 2.34 14.19 -17.01
C LEU A 195 2.48 14.46 -15.50
N VAL A 196 2.60 13.41 -14.69
CA VAL A 196 2.81 13.50 -13.23
C VAL A 196 4.13 14.18 -12.89
N LYS A 197 5.20 13.81 -13.59
CA LYS A 197 6.51 14.46 -13.44
C LYS A 197 6.44 15.95 -13.80
N GLY A 198 5.65 16.29 -14.83
CA GLY A 198 5.35 17.68 -15.17
C GLY A 198 4.63 18.40 -14.03
N SER A 199 3.60 17.79 -13.43
CA SER A 199 2.82 18.44 -12.37
C SER A 199 3.67 18.78 -11.15
N TYR A 200 4.60 17.90 -10.76
CA TYR A 200 5.56 18.18 -9.68
C TYR A 200 6.57 19.30 -9.98
N LYS A 201 6.77 19.64 -11.26
CA LYS A 201 7.69 20.70 -11.71
C LYS A 201 6.98 22.01 -12.06
N ALA A 202 5.66 22.07 -11.92
CA ALA A 202 4.89 23.26 -12.28
C ALA A 202 5.29 24.46 -11.40
N GLU A 203 5.52 25.61 -12.04
CA GLU A 203 5.97 26.82 -11.34
C GLU A 203 4.81 27.66 -10.82
N THR A 204 3.61 27.44 -11.35
CA THR A 204 2.41 28.20 -11.00
C THR A 204 1.23 27.30 -10.68
N SER A 205 0.32 27.74 -9.80
CA SER A 205 -0.91 26.99 -9.48
C SER A 205 -1.75 26.72 -10.73
N LYS A 206 -1.78 27.67 -11.69
CA LYS A 206 -2.51 27.52 -12.94
C LYS A 206 -1.94 26.39 -13.81
N GLU A 207 -0.62 26.35 -13.94
CA GLU A 207 0.07 25.28 -14.67
C GLU A 207 -0.11 23.93 -13.96
N HIS A 208 0.06 23.90 -12.63
CA HIS A 208 -0.10 22.68 -11.84
C HIS A 208 -1.52 22.12 -11.98
N LEU A 209 -2.54 22.98 -11.87
CA LEU A 209 -3.94 22.59 -12.08
C LEU A 209 -4.16 22.02 -13.48
N ARG A 210 -3.66 22.69 -14.53
CA ARG A 210 -3.79 22.22 -15.91
C ARG A 210 -3.19 20.81 -16.07
N LEU A 211 -2.03 20.56 -15.48
CA LEU A 211 -1.36 19.26 -15.54
C LEU A 211 -2.11 18.18 -14.75
N ILE A 212 -2.64 18.49 -13.56
CA ILE A 212 -3.51 17.57 -12.82
C ILE A 212 -4.80 17.30 -13.62
N ASP A 213 -5.32 18.29 -14.32
CA ASP A 213 -6.49 18.11 -15.17
C ASP A 213 -6.20 17.17 -16.36
N ASP A 214 -5.07 17.38 -17.06
CA ASP A 214 -4.61 16.50 -18.13
C ASP A 214 -4.45 15.05 -17.65
N ILE A 215 -3.91 14.85 -16.43
CA ILE A 215 -3.79 13.55 -15.77
C ILE A 215 -5.17 12.92 -15.57
N VAL A 216 -6.13 13.66 -15.01
CA VAL A 216 -7.49 13.14 -14.76
C VAL A 216 -8.21 12.83 -16.07
N ILE A 217 -8.10 13.69 -17.08
CA ILE A 217 -8.68 13.46 -18.41
C ILE A 217 -8.09 12.20 -19.02
N TYR A 218 -6.77 12.04 -18.96
CA TYR A 218 -6.07 10.86 -19.46
C TYR A 218 -6.58 9.58 -18.80
N ILE A 219 -6.58 9.55 -17.45
CA ILE A 219 -7.02 8.38 -16.66
C ILE A 219 -8.48 8.03 -16.94
N LEU A 220 -9.37 9.04 -17.00
CA LEU A 220 -10.81 8.81 -17.10
C LEU A 220 -11.31 8.63 -18.54
N LYS A 221 -10.49 8.91 -19.57
CA LYS A 221 -10.88 8.79 -20.98
C LYS A 221 -11.50 7.43 -21.33
N PRO A 222 -10.95 6.27 -20.90
CA PRO A 222 -11.55 4.96 -21.18
C PRO A 222 -12.86 4.70 -20.42
N TYR A 223 -13.14 5.47 -19.37
CA TYR A 223 -14.25 5.23 -18.43
C TYR A 223 -15.39 6.24 -18.59
N GLY A 224 -15.42 6.98 -19.69
CA GLY A 224 -16.45 7.98 -19.98
C GLY A 224 -16.15 9.40 -19.46
N GLY A 225 -14.91 9.66 -19.06
CA GLY A 225 -14.45 11.00 -18.67
C GLY A 225 -14.94 11.48 -17.29
N LYS A 226 -14.76 12.77 -17.03
CA LYS A 226 -15.19 13.44 -15.79
C LYS A 226 -16.70 13.27 -15.54
N LEU A 227 -17.10 13.32 -14.28
CA LEU A 227 -18.49 13.16 -13.85
C LEU A 227 -18.82 14.17 -12.74
N ALA A 228 -19.59 15.21 -13.05
CA ALA A 228 -19.88 16.30 -12.12
C ALA A 228 -21.00 15.97 -11.10
N GLN A 229 -21.87 15.02 -11.44
CA GLN A 229 -23.04 14.63 -10.64
C GLN A 229 -23.08 13.11 -10.49
N LEU A 230 -23.45 12.64 -9.31
CA LEU A 230 -23.59 11.23 -9.00
C LEU A 230 -25.00 10.98 -8.49
N ASP A 231 -25.75 10.13 -9.18
CA ASP A 231 -27.05 9.65 -8.72
C ASP A 231 -26.89 8.83 -7.43
N ARG A 232 -27.94 8.78 -6.61
CA ARG A 232 -27.92 8.03 -5.35
C ARG A 232 -27.59 6.55 -5.61
N CYS A 233 -26.46 6.09 -5.07
CA CYS A 233 -26.03 4.70 -5.14
C CYS A 233 -25.55 4.22 -3.77
N HIS A 234 -25.47 2.89 -3.59
CA HIS A 234 -24.82 2.31 -2.42
C HIS A 234 -23.31 2.36 -2.64
N LEU A 235 -22.61 3.01 -1.71
CA LEU A 235 -21.15 3.13 -1.73
C LEU A 235 -20.57 2.34 -0.55
N PRO A 236 -19.37 1.75 -0.69
CA PRO A 236 -18.68 1.16 0.44
C PRO A 236 -18.40 2.23 1.51
N ILE A 237 -18.70 1.90 2.77
CA ILE A 237 -18.55 2.81 3.92
C ILE A 237 -17.07 3.02 4.30
N TYR A 238 -16.16 2.20 3.76
CA TYR A 238 -14.74 2.19 4.12
C TYR A 238 -13.87 2.18 2.85
N GLU A 239 -13.14 3.26 2.60
CA GLU A 239 -11.93 3.30 1.76
C GLU A 239 -10.71 3.56 2.65
#